data_AF-A0A7W0VAC0-F1
#
_entry.id   AF-A0A7W0VAC0-F1
#
_cell.length_a   1.000
_cell.length_b   1.000
_cell.length_c   1.000
_cell.angle_alpha   90.00
_cell.angle_beta   90.00
_cell.angle_gamma   90.00
#
_symmetry.space_group_name_H-M   'P 1'
#
loop_
_entity.id
_entity.type
_entity.pdbx_description
1 polymer ?
#
loop_
_entity_poly.entity_id
_entity_poly.type
_entity_poly.pdbx_seq_one_letter_code
_entity_poly.pdbx_strand_id
1 'polypeptide(L)'
;MKLVVAWLATLAFAVISSTSCSINHKSGDFECTVQTDCDRTRQCIGGYCIVPGGVIDGPKMIDAPKKDAPIDSPMFVCPPQCTSCVEGSKTCTVDCGVTSCTGNQPIVCPSGWNCAILCSTNNACANGVNCDSAKSCAITCSGQGSCRNIQCGDGDCEVKCQGQNSCRGVDCSDSCACDVTCAFNSSCEFLTCSSQACDPLGRGCSSLPAATCDTCP
;
A
#
# COMPACT_ATOMS: atom_id res chain seq x y z
N MET A 1 -45.39 0.46 70.84
CA MET A 1 -45.80 1.79 70.32
C MET A 1 -44.95 2.03 69.08
N LYS A 2 -45.47 1.68 67.89
CA LYS A 2 -46.17 2.53 66.92
C LYS A 2 -45.23 3.44 66.11
N LEU A 3 -45.48 3.47 64.79
CA LEU A 3 -44.91 4.28 63.68
C LEU A 3 -43.80 3.53 62.93
N VAL A 4 -44.03 2.86 61.80
CA VAL A 4 -44.74 3.22 60.54
C VAL A 4 -44.22 4.53 59.94
N VAL A 5 -43.26 4.41 59.03
CA VAL A 5 -42.86 5.41 58.02
C VAL A 5 -42.53 4.60 56.75
N ALA A 6 -43.50 4.28 55.87
CA ALA A 6 -43.96 5.10 54.74
C ALA A 6 -42.79 5.53 53.83
N TRP A 7 -42.38 4.67 52.88
CA TRP A 7 -42.73 4.76 51.44
C TRP A 7 -42.49 6.14 50.81
N LEU A 8 -41.50 6.21 49.90
CA LEU A 8 -41.61 6.82 48.56
C LEU A 8 -40.29 6.56 47.81
N ALA A 9 -40.18 5.39 47.18
CA ALA A 9 -39.20 5.14 46.14
C ALA A 9 -39.72 5.78 44.85
N THR A 10 -39.36 7.05 44.60
CA THR A 10 -39.55 7.70 43.31
C THR A 10 -38.54 7.13 42.31
N LEU A 11 -38.94 6.06 41.64
CA LEU A 11 -38.31 5.55 40.43
C LEU A 11 -38.56 6.56 39.30
N ALA A 12 -37.62 7.47 39.10
CA ALA A 12 -37.59 8.33 37.92
C ALA A 12 -37.16 7.50 36.71
N PHE A 13 -38.13 6.87 36.04
CA PHE A 13 -37.94 6.37 34.68
C PHE A 13 -37.81 7.57 33.75
N ALA A 14 -36.58 7.99 33.47
CA ALA A 14 -36.27 8.89 32.37
C ALA A 14 -36.55 8.14 31.06
N VAL A 15 -37.74 8.35 30.49
CA VAL A 15 -38.04 7.95 29.11
C VAL A 15 -37.24 8.87 28.20
N ILE A 16 -36.03 8.42 27.84
CA ILE A 16 -35.27 9.02 26.74
C ILE A 16 -36.04 8.66 25.47
N SER A 17 -36.92 9.56 25.04
CA SER A 17 -37.48 9.53 23.69
C SER A 17 -36.30 9.70 22.74
N SER A 18 -35.81 8.58 22.22
CA SER A 18 -34.95 8.55 21.06
C SER A 18 -35.68 9.29 19.95
N THR A 19 -35.26 10.52 19.68
CA THR A 19 -35.50 11.16 18.39
C THR A 19 -34.78 10.28 17.37
N SER A 20 -35.50 9.26 16.90
CA SER A 20 -35.14 8.54 15.70
C SER A 20 -35.10 9.60 14.61
N CYS A 21 -33.90 10.09 14.27
CA CYS A 21 -33.70 10.76 13.00
C CYS A 21 -34.12 9.74 11.95
N SER A 22 -35.37 9.83 11.49
CA SER A 22 -35.81 9.09 10.33
C SER A 22 -35.06 9.71 9.16
N ILE A 23 -33.87 9.18 8.88
CA ILE A 23 -33.09 9.54 7.70
C ILE A 23 -33.88 8.93 6.54
N ASN A 24 -34.90 9.67 6.09
CA ASN A 24 -35.63 9.34 4.88
C ASN A 24 -34.66 9.64 3.74
N HIS A 25 -33.86 8.63 3.36
CA HIS A 25 -32.79 8.75 2.36
C HIS A 25 -33.34 8.79 0.92
N LYS A 26 -34.63 9.12 0.76
CA LYS A 26 -35.28 9.28 -0.52
C LYS A 26 -34.97 10.68 -1.03
N SER A 27 -34.13 10.77 -2.06
CA SER A 27 -33.97 12.03 -2.79
C SER A 27 -35.33 12.45 -3.36
N GLY A 28 -35.74 13.69 -3.07
CA GLY A 28 -36.95 14.29 -3.64
C GLY A 28 -36.86 14.50 -5.15
N ASP A 29 -35.69 14.32 -5.76
CA ASP A 29 -35.44 14.54 -7.19
C ASP A 29 -36.22 13.58 -8.10
N PHE A 30 -36.78 12.50 -7.54
CA PHE A 30 -37.59 11.52 -8.28
C PHE A 30 -39.01 11.36 -7.74
N GLU A 31 -39.47 12.24 -6.85
CA GLU A 31 -40.86 12.23 -6.40
C GLU A 31 -41.80 12.78 -7.47
N CYS A 32 -42.95 12.15 -7.60
CA CYS A 32 -43.97 12.57 -8.55
C CYS A 32 -45.37 12.41 -7.94
N THR A 33 -46.25 13.36 -8.26
CA THR A 33 -47.68 13.24 -7.99
C THR A 33 -48.43 12.92 -9.28
N VAL A 34 -47.90 13.40 -10.42
CA VAL A 34 -48.45 13.18 -11.76
C VAL A 34 -47.34 12.80 -12.74
N GLN A 35 -47.74 12.19 -13.87
CA GLN A 35 -46.81 11.69 -14.88
C GLN A 35 -45.92 12.78 -15.53
N THR A 36 -46.37 14.04 -15.52
CA THR A 36 -45.60 15.17 -16.06
C THR A 36 -44.44 15.60 -15.17
N ASP A 37 -44.43 15.17 -13.90
CA ASP A 37 -43.32 15.44 -12.98
C ASP A 37 -42.09 14.58 -13.33
N CYS A 38 -42.29 13.52 -14.13
CA CYS A 38 -41.24 12.62 -14.58
C CYS A 38 -40.72 12.99 -15.96
N ASP A 39 -39.41 12.79 -16.17
CA ASP A 39 -38.82 12.80 -17.51
C ASP A 39 -39.54 11.83 -18.44
N ARG A 40 -39.52 12.13 -19.75
CA ARG A 40 -40.24 11.40 -20.82
C ARG A 40 -39.94 9.89 -20.90
N THR A 41 -38.91 9.42 -20.20
CA THR A 41 -38.46 8.02 -20.17
C THR A 41 -38.89 7.27 -18.90
N ARG A 42 -39.62 7.93 -17.98
CA ARG A 42 -40.01 7.37 -16.68
C ARG A 42 -41.52 7.44 -16.49
N GLN A 43 -42.06 6.58 -15.65
CA GLN A 43 -43.46 6.52 -15.26
C GLN A 43 -43.63 6.83 -13.78
N CYS A 44 -44.64 7.63 -13.44
CA CYS A 44 -44.95 7.93 -12.05
C CYS A 44 -45.73 6.77 -11.43
N ILE A 45 -45.03 5.93 -10.66
CA ILE A 45 -45.61 4.73 -10.04
C ILE A 45 -45.26 4.74 -8.56
N GLY A 46 -46.28 4.74 -7.70
CA GLY A 46 -46.10 4.75 -6.25
C GLY A 46 -45.49 6.03 -5.68
N GLY A 47 -45.65 7.16 -6.37
CA GLY A 47 -45.11 8.46 -5.98
C GLY A 47 -43.67 8.71 -6.44
N TYR A 48 -43.12 7.85 -7.31
CA TYR A 48 -41.75 7.98 -7.82
C TYR A 48 -41.65 7.72 -9.32
N CYS A 49 -40.71 8.42 -9.97
CA CYS A 49 -40.42 8.28 -11.40
C CYS A 49 -39.53 7.07 -11.70
N ILE A 50 -40.14 5.94 -12.07
CA ILE A 50 -39.44 4.68 -12.37
C ILE A 50 -39.30 4.44 -13.87
N VAL A 51 -38.24 3.75 -14.32
CA VAL A 51 -38.07 3.39 -15.73
C VAL A 51 -38.90 2.13 -16.02
N PRO A 52 -39.92 2.17 -16.90
CA PRO A 52 -40.73 1.00 -17.21
C PRO A 52 -39.87 -0.05 -17.93
N GLY A 53 -39.88 -1.29 -17.42
CA GLY A 53 -39.10 -2.40 -17.98
C GLY A 53 -37.64 -2.47 -17.52
N GLY A 54 -37.22 -1.63 -16.58
CA GLY A 54 -35.94 -1.81 -15.90
C GLY A 54 -35.97 -3.11 -15.08
N VAL A 55 -35.15 -4.09 -15.47
CA VAL A 55 -34.68 -5.12 -14.54
C VAL A 55 -34.15 -4.40 -13.28
N ILE A 56 -34.50 -4.90 -12.11
CA ILE A 56 -33.93 -4.40 -10.85
C ILE A 56 -32.45 -4.82 -10.84
N ASP A 57 -31.61 -4.07 -11.55
CA ASP A 57 -30.16 -4.26 -11.65
C ASP A 57 -29.46 -3.63 -10.44
N GLY A 58 -29.93 -4.02 -9.26
CA GLY A 58 -29.24 -3.76 -8.01
C GLY A 58 -28.75 -5.09 -7.44
N PRO A 59 -27.49 -5.52 -7.70
CA PRO A 59 -26.87 -6.47 -6.79
C PRO A 59 -26.92 -5.88 -5.38
N LYS A 60 -27.31 -6.73 -4.43
CA LYS A 60 -27.32 -6.47 -2.98
C LYS A 60 -26.05 -5.70 -2.58
N MET A 61 -26.17 -4.39 -2.37
CA MET A 61 -25.05 -3.57 -1.92
C MET A 61 -24.76 -3.92 -0.46
N ILE A 62 -23.67 -4.69 -0.26
CA ILE A 62 -22.74 -4.39 0.83
C ILE A 62 -22.31 -2.94 0.58
N ASP A 63 -22.43 -2.08 1.60
CA ASP A 63 -22.26 -0.63 1.56
C ASP A 63 -21.15 -0.16 0.60
N ALA A 64 -21.55 0.19 -0.63
CA ALA A 64 -20.67 0.85 -1.58
C ALA A 64 -20.53 2.31 -1.15
N PRO A 65 -19.32 2.86 -0.99
CA PRO A 65 -19.14 4.26 -0.60
C PRO A 65 -19.82 5.19 -1.62
N LYS A 66 -20.59 6.15 -1.10
CA LYS A 66 -21.31 7.18 -1.89
C LYS A 66 -20.38 7.83 -2.92
N LYS A 67 -20.83 7.83 -4.17
CA LYS A 67 -20.20 8.44 -5.36
C LYS A 67 -20.40 9.96 -5.43
N ASP A 68 -20.43 10.65 -4.28
CA ASP A 68 -20.54 12.11 -4.19
C ASP A 68 -19.46 12.70 -3.28
N ALA A 69 -18.38 11.95 -3.02
CA ALA A 69 -17.15 12.57 -2.56
C ALA A 69 -16.60 13.45 -3.70
N PRO A 70 -16.10 14.67 -3.42
CA PRO A 70 -15.52 15.53 -4.43
C PRO A 70 -14.51 14.76 -5.29
N ILE A 71 -14.66 14.82 -6.62
CA ILE A 71 -13.76 14.18 -7.61
C ILE A 71 -12.40 14.89 -7.67
N ASP A 72 -12.14 15.81 -6.74
CA ASP A 72 -10.98 16.70 -6.73
C ASP A 72 -9.78 16.14 -5.95
N SER A 73 -9.84 14.88 -5.51
CA SER A 73 -8.63 14.18 -5.07
C SER A 73 -7.82 13.81 -6.32
N PRO A 74 -6.63 14.40 -6.53
CA PRO A 74 -5.79 14.02 -7.66
C PRO A 74 -5.60 12.52 -7.62
N MET A 75 -5.93 11.83 -8.72
CA MET A 75 -5.66 10.40 -8.81
C MET A 75 -4.16 10.22 -8.61
N PHE A 76 -3.78 9.59 -7.51
CA PHE A 76 -2.40 9.28 -7.24
C PHE A 76 -1.89 8.34 -8.32
N VAL A 77 -0.89 8.80 -9.09
CA VAL A 77 -0.26 8.01 -10.13
C VAL A 77 1.06 7.48 -9.58
N CYS A 78 1.26 6.16 -9.68
CA CYS A 78 2.52 5.54 -9.31
C CYS A 78 3.68 6.09 -10.15
N PRO A 79 4.88 6.22 -9.56
CA PRO A 79 6.08 6.47 -10.34
C PRO A 79 6.20 5.40 -11.44
N PRO A 80 6.63 5.79 -12.67
CA PRO A 80 6.58 4.91 -13.84
C PRO A 80 7.44 3.65 -13.72
N GLN A 81 8.43 3.64 -12.83
CA GLN A 81 9.27 2.47 -12.54
C GLN A 81 8.59 1.43 -11.63
N CYS A 82 7.52 1.79 -10.91
CA CYS A 82 6.84 0.90 -9.99
C CYS A 82 5.77 0.09 -10.74
N THR A 83 5.74 -1.22 -10.54
CA THR A 83 4.63 -2.07 -10.98
C THR A 83 3.36 -1.76 -10.18
N SER A 84 3.51 -1.46 -8.90
CA SER A 84 2.43 -1.00 -8.01
C SER A 84 2.98 -0.10 -6.91
N CYS A 85 2.12 0.70 -6.29
CA CYS A 85 2.56 1.62 -5.25
C CYS A 85 1.46 1.97 -4.24
N VAL A 86 1.86 2.45 -3.07
CA VAL A 86 0.95 2.89 -1.99
C VAL A 86 1.34 4.32 -1.56
N GLU A 87 0.41 5.27 -1.72
CA GLU A 87 0.67 6.70 -1.45
C GLU A 87 1.01 6.98 0.01
N GLY A 88 0.18 6.48 0.93
CA GLY A 88 0.29 6.82 2.35
C GLY A 88 1.64 6.41 2.97
N SER A 89 2.23 5.32 2.50
CA SER A 89 3.53 4.83 2.95
C SER A 89 4.68 5.13 1.99
N LYS A 90 4.40 5.78 0.85
CA LYS A 90 5.34 5.96 -0.27
C LYS A 90 6.08 4.66 -0.60
N THR A 91 5.34 3.56 -0.76
CA THR A 91 5.92 2.26 -1.09
C THR A 91 5.86 2.03 -2.60
N CYS A 92 7.00 1.74 -3.23
CA CYS A 92 7.12 1.43 -4.65
C CYS A 92 7.49 -0.05 -4.78
N THR A 93 6.62 -0.85 -5.37
CA THR A 93 6.90 -2.26 -5.65
C THR A 93 7.26 -2.42 -7.12
N VAL A 94 8.41 -3.03 -7.39
CA VAL A 94 8.87 -3.40 -8.73
C VAL A 94 8.88 -4.92 -8.81
N ASP A 95 7.95 -5.51 -9.54
CA ASP A 95 7.87 -6.97 -9.73
C ASP A 95 8.28 -7.34 -11.16
N CYS A 96 9.50 -7.87 -11.27
CA CYS A 96 10.09 -8.29 -12.54
C CYS A 96 9.62 -9.66 -13.02
N GLY A 97 8.75 -10.33 -12.26
CA GLY A 97 7.99 -11.50 -12.71
C GLY A 97 6.72 -11.13 -13.47
N VAL A 98 6.16 -9.94 -13.19
CA VAL A 98 4.98 -9.39 -13.87
C VAL A 98 5.37 -8.46 -15.01
N THR A 99 6.40 -7.64 -14.78
CA THR A 99 6.93 -6.70 -15.77
C THR A 99 8.31 -7.14 -16.24
N SER A 100 8.65 -6.94 -17.52
CA SER A 100 9.98 -7.29 -18.00
C SER A 100 11.02 -6.25 -17.57
N CYS A 101 11.80 -6.55 -16.52
CA CYS A 101 12.92 -5.70 -16.08
C CYS A 101 14.21 -5.91 -16.90
N THR A 102 14.16 -6.71 -17.97
CA THR A 102 15.29 -7.03 -18.84
C THR A 102 15.69 -5.91 -19.81
N GLY A 103 15.14 -4.69 -19.63
CA GLY A 103 15.49 -3.53 -20.45
C GLY A 103 16.92 -3.04 -20.17
N ASN A 104 17.52 -2.31 -21.10
CA ASN A 104 18.93 -1.85 -21.02
C ASN A 104 19.20 -0.77 -19.95
N GLN A 105 18.31 -0.54 -19.00
CA GLN A 105 18.44 0.50 -17.99
C GLN A 105 18.35 -0.09 -16.59
N PRO A 106 19.11 0.44 -15.61
CA PRO A 106 18.99 0.03 -14.22
C PRO A 106 17.63 0.42 -13.65
N ILE A 107 17.18 -0.31 -12.63
CA ILE A 107 16.00 0.06 -11.84
C ILE A 107 16.41 1.20 -10.91
N VAL A 108 15.73 2.35 -11.01
CA VAL A 108 16.02 3.52 -10.17
C VAL A 108 14.85 3.80 -9.23
N CYS A 109 15.09 3.69 -7.93
CA CYS A 109 14.09 3.96 -6.93
C CYS A 109 13.76 5.46 -6.84
N PRO A 110 12.46 5.83 -6.79
CA PRO A 110 12.09 7.23 -6.68
C PRO A 110 12.49 7.82 -5.33
N SER A 111 12.81 9.11 -5.34
CA SER A 111 13.38 9.77 -4.16
C SER A 111 12.42 9.78 -2.96
N GLY A 112 12.90 9.32 -1.81
CA GLY A 112 12.13 9.28 -0.56
C GLY A 112 11.07 8.17 -0.49
N TRP A 113 11.13 7.18 -1.38
CA TRP A 113 10.24 6.02 -1.38
C TRP A 113 10.87 4.80 -0.69
N ASN A 114 10.00 3.95 -0.15
CA ASN A 114 10.35 2.61 0.30
C ASN A 114 10.20 1.64 -0.88
N CYS A 115 11.31 1.17 -1.41
CA CYS A 115 11.32 0.29 -2.57
C CYS A 115 11.27 -1.19 -2.18
N ALA A 116 10.41 -1.96 -2.85
CA ALA A 116 10.39 -3.41 -2.79
C ALA A 116 10.60 -3.98 -4.20
N ILE A 117 11.80 -4.48 -4.48
CA ILE A 117 12.21 -4.95 -5.81
C ILE A 117 12.29 -6.47 -5.82
N LEU A 118 11.50 -7.11 -6.69
CA LEU A 118 11.41 -8.56 -6.82
C LEU A 118 11.97 -9.00 -8.18
N CYS A 119 13.21 -9.51 -8.16
CA CYS A 119 13.93 -10.01 -9.32
C CYS A 119 13.78 -11.53 -9.43
N SER A 120 12.55 -11.98 -9.72
CA SER A 120 12.16 -13.41 -9.65
C SER A 120 12.53 -14.24 -10.88
N THR A 121 12.78 -13.61 -12.02
CA THR A 121 13.18 -14.28 -13.27
C THR A 121 14.70 -14.25 -13.47
N ASN A 122 15.22 -15.17 -14.28
CA ASN A 122 16.65 -15.22 -14.57
C ASN A 122 17.10 -13.92 -15.26
N ASN A 123 18.16 -13.30 -14.73
CA ASN A 123 18.69 -12.01 -15.19
C ASN A 123 17.68 -10.84 -15.15
N ALA A 124 16.62 -10.90 -14.34
CA ALA A 124 15.58 -9.88 -14.28
C ALA A 124 16.10 -8.45 -14.08
N CYS A 125 17.03 -8.25 -13.16
CA CYS A 125 17.59 -6.97 -12.74
C CYS A 125 19.09 -6.90 -13.07
N ALA A 126 19.50 -7.58 -14.15
CA ALA A 126 20.92 -7.74 -14.48
C ALA A 126 21.60 -6.44 -14.94
N ASN A 127 20.82 -5.38 -15.20
CA ASN A 127 21.34 -4.08 -15.62
C ASN A 127 21.64 -3.12 -14.47
N GLY A 128 21.32 -3.49 -13.22
CA GLY A 128 21.54 -2.61 -12.08
C GLY A 128 20.28 -2.39 -11.25
N VAL A 129 20.50 -2.14 -9.97
CA VAL A 129 19.51 -1.57 -9.06
C VAL A 129 20.17 -0.39 -8.35
N ASN A 130 19.60 0.80 -8.48
CA ASN A 130 20.07 2.01 -7.84
C ASN A 130 19.02 2.51 -6.84
N CYS A 131 19.42 2.53 -5.57
CA CYS A 131 18.62 2.99 -4.44
C CYS A 131 19.15 4.29 -3.83
N ASP A 132 20.05 5.03 -4.51
CA ASP A 132 20.78 6.20 -3.97
C ASP A 132 19.86 7.25 -3.34
N SER A 133 18.68 7.45 -3.94
CA SER A 133 17.70 8.44 -3.48
C SER A 133 16.55 7.83 -2.67
N ALA A 134 16.50 6.51 -2.51
CA ALA A 134 15.42 5.82 -1.82
C ALA A 134 15.48 6.10 -0.31
N LYS A 135 14.32 6.04 0.37
CA LYS A 135 14.31 6.03 1.83
C LYS A 135 14.76 4.67 2.36
N SER A 136 14.26 3.60 1.76
CA SER A 136 14.67 2.23 2.04
C SER A 136 14.58 1.39 0.77
N CYS A 137 15.39 0.33 0.69
CA CYS A 137 15.44 -0.57 -0.44
C CYS A 137 15.46 -2.03 0.00
N ALA A 138 14.36 -2.75 -0.23
CA ALA A 138 14.29 -4.19 -0.04
C ALA A 138 14.36 -4.88 -1.40
N ILE A 139 15.41 -5.66 -1.64
CA ILE A 139 15.73 -6.30 -2.91
C ILE A 139 15.74 -7.82 -2.73
N THR A 140 14.90 -8.52 -3.48
CA THR A 140 14.84 -9.99 -3.48
C THR A 140 15.27 -10.54 -4.83
N CYS A 141 16.40 -11.26 -4.83
CA CYS A 141 17.04 -11.82 -6.02
C CYS A 141 16.87 -13.34 -6.01
N SER A 142 15.73 -13.84 -6.50
CA SER A 142 15.43 -15.28 -6.53
C SER A 142 15.74 -15.94 -7.87
N GLY A 143 15.77 -15.19 -8.97
CA GLY A 143 16.23 -15.70 -10.26
C GLY A 143 17.75 -15.93 -10.30
N GLN A 144 18.21 -16.85 -11.15
CA GLN A 144 19.64 -17.07 -11.39
C GLN A 144 20.25 -15.83 -12.07
N GLY A 145 21.37 -15.32 -11.55
CA GLY A 145 22.01 -14.13 -12.12
C GLY A 145 21.14 -12.86 -12.10
N SER A 146 20.09 -12.84 -11.26
CA SER A 146 19.00 -11.88 -11.34
C SER A 146 19.44 -10.45 -11.03
N CYS A 147 20.24 -10.22 -10.00
CA CYS A 147 20.68 -8.90 -9.59
C CYS A 147 22.17 -8.70 -9.83
N ARG A 148 22.50 -7.57 -10.46
CA ARG A 148 23.88 -7.13 -10.66
C ARG A 148 23.99 -5.66 -10.30
N ASN A 149 25.15 -5.22 -9.83
CA ASN A 149 25.46 -3.82 -9.54
C ASN A 149 24.34 -3.17 -8.69
N ILE A 150 24.09 -3.74 -7.52
CA ILE A 150 23.17 -3.19 -6.54
C ILE A 150 23.90 -2.06 -5.81
N GLN A 151 23.33 -0.86 -5.85
CA GLN A 151 23.81 0.31 -5.14
C GLN A 151 22.76 0.73 -4.12
N CYS A 152 23.06 0.49 -2.83
CA CYS A 152 22.08 0.57 -1.75
C CYS A 152 21.73 2.01 -1.31
N GLY A 153 22.54 3.01 -1.66
CA GLY A 153 22.29 4.42 -1.32
C GLY A 153 22.44 4.72 0.17
N ASP A 154 21.97 5.90 0.60
CA ASP A 154 22.10 6.38 1.99
C ASP A 154 21.16 5.68 2.98
N GLY A 155 20.05 5.11 2.48
CA GLY A 155 18.98 4.52 3.29
C GLY A 155 19.25 3.11 3.81
N ASP A 156 18.22 2.53 4.43
CA ASP A 156 18.23 1.12 4.83
C ASP A 156 18.17 0.22 3.59
N CYS A 157 19.08 -0.75 3.50
CA CYS A 157 19.16 -1.68 2.38
C CYS A 157 19.13 -3.14 2.83
N GLU A 158 18.06 -3.84 2.47
CA GLU A 158 17.95 -5.29 2.66
C GLU A 158 18.10 -6.00 1.32
N VAL A 159 19.09 -6.87 1.18
CA VAL A 159 19.34 -7.67 -0.04
C VAL A 159 19.25 -9.16 0.28
N LYS A 160 18.28 -9.84 -0.35
CA LYS A 160 18.07 -11.29 -0.22
C LYS A 160 18.48 -12.01 -1.50
N CYS A 161 19.64 -12.66 -1.45
CA CYS A 161 20.23 -13.40 -2.56
C CYS A 161 19.87 -14.88 -2.47
N GLN A 162 18.74 -15.26 -3.07
CA GLN A 162 18.17 -16.60 -2.96
C GLN A 162 18.55 -17.51 -4.14
N GLY A 163 18.69 -16.95 -5.34
CA GLY A 163 19.11 -17.71 -6.52
C GLY A 163 20.62 -18.01 -6.54
N GLN A 164 21.04 -18.94 -7.40
CA GLN A 164 22.46 -19.18 -7.67
C GLN A 164 23.07 -17.99 -8.43
N ASN A 165 24.22 -17.48 -7.97
CA ASN A 165 24.85 -16.27 -8.49
C ASN A 165 23.86 -15.09 -8.60
N SER A 166 22.86 -15.03 -7.72
CA SER A 166 21.74 -14.08 -7.82
C SER A 166 22.16 -12.65 -7.54
N CYS A 167 23.21 -12.45 -6.75
CA CYS A 167 23.76 -11.13 -6.45
C CYS A 167 25.21 -11.04 -6.89
N ARG A 168 25.51 -10.11 -7.78
CA ARG A 168 26.87 -9.80 -8.24
C ARG A 168 27.15 -8.32 -8.15
N GLY A 169 28.07 -7.91 -7.30
CA GLY A 169 28.35 -6.48 -7.07
C GLY A 169 27.25 -5.86 -6.21
N VAL A 170 27.36 -6.03 -4.89
CA VAL A 170 26.51 -5.33 -3.91
C VAL A 170 27.37 -4.29 -3.23
N ASP A 171 27.00 -3.03 -3.38
CA ASP A 171 27.69 -1.89 -2.78
C ASP A 171 26.82 -1.28 -1.66
N CYS A 172 27.27 -1.50 -0.42
CA CYS A 172 26.66 -0.98 0.79
C CYS A 172 27.36 0.29 1.32
N SER A 173 28.32 0.86 0.58
CA SER A 173 29.28 1.84 1.13
C SER A 173 28.63 3.09 1.73
N ASP A 174 27.53 3.54 1.16
CA ASP A 174 26.84 4.76 1.57
C ASP A 174 25.67 4.48 2.55
N SER A 175 25.29 3.22 2.73
CA SER A 175 24.08 2.85 3.47
C SER A 175 24.24 2.98 4.98
N CYS A 176 23.27 3.65 5.59
CA CYS A 176 23.16 3.74 7.04
C CYS A 176 22.90 2.37 7.70
N ALA A 177 22.35 1.40 6.96
CA ALA A 177 22.21 0.00 7.35
C ALA A 177 22.20 -0.86 6.07
N CYS A 178 22.94 -1.97 6.06
CA CYS A 178 22.94 -2.90 4.93
C CYS A 178 22.94 -4.34 5.43
N ASP A 179 21.85 -5.05 5.17
CA ASP A 179 21.69 -6.47 5.48
C ASP A 179 21.63 -7.29 4.20
N VAL A 180 22.71 -8.03 3.94
CA VAL A 180 22.83 -8.90 2.76
C VAL A 180 22.81 -10.36 3.19
N THR A 181 21.73 -11.07 2.85
CA THR A 181 21.56 -12.49 3.16
C THR A 181 21.77 -13.35 1.90
N CYS A 182 22.72 -14.28 1.98
CA CYS A 182 23.07 -15.20 0.90
C CYS A 182 22.59 -16.62 1.22
N ALA A 183 21.69 -17.18 0.41
CA ALA A 183 21.15 -18.52 0.64
C ALA A 183 22.20 -19.63 0.42
N PHE A 184 23.10 -19.45 -0.54
CA PHE A 184 24.17 -20.40 -0.86
C PHE A 184 25.53 -19.69 -0.94
N ASN A 185 26.62 -20.48 -0.85
CA ASN A 185 27.98 -19.97 -1.00
C ASN A 185 28.25 -19.26 -2.33
N SER A 186 27.48 -19.61 -3.37
CA SER A 186 27.53 -19.01 -4.71
C SER A 186 26.42 -18.00 -4.97
N SER A 187 25.55 -17.70 -4.02
CA SER A 187 24.49 -16.70 -4.23
C SER A 187 25.03 -15.29 -4.35
N CYS A 188 26.11 -14.99 -3.63
CA CYS A 188 26.71 -13.67 -3.56
C CYS A 188 28.16 -13.68 -4.05
N GLU A 189 28.47 -12.72 -4.91
CA GLU A 189 29.79 -12.50 -5.49
C GLU A 189 30.09 -11.00 -5.52
N PHE A 190 31.30 -10.59 -5.15
CA PHE A 190 31.71 -9.18 -5.07
C PHE A 190 30.80 -8.32 -4.17
N LEU A 191 30.87 -8.53 -2.85
CA LEU A 191 30.20 -7.66 -1.87
C LEU A 191 31.20 -6.64 -1.32
N THR A 192 30.76 -5.39 -1.24
CA THR A 192 31.50 -4.30 -0.59
C THR A 192 30.68 -3.83 0.62
N CYS A 193 31.00 -4.36 1.79
CA CYS A 193 30.48 -3.90 3.08
C CYS A 193 31.49 -2.89 3.67
N SER A 194 31.52 -1.65 3.17
CA SER A 194 32.52 -0.66 3.62
C SER A 194 31.97 0.37 4.62
N SER A 195 30.64 0.44 4.80
CA SER A 195 30.06 1.41 5.72
C SER A 195 30.37 1.05 7.18
N GLN A 196 30.62 2.08 8.00
CA GLN A 196 30.87 1.91 9.44
C GLN A 196 29.68 1.30 10.19
N ALA A 197 28.53 1.25 9.54
CA ALA A 197 27.30 0.65 10.02
C ALA A 197 27.20 -0.87 9.75
N CYS A 198 28.15 -1.45 9.00
CA CYS A 198 28.12 -2.86 8.62
C CYS A 198 29.23 -3.68 9.29
N ASP A 199 28.87 -4.83 9.84
CA ASP A 199 29.82 -5.89 10.20
C ASP A 199 29.87 -6.91 9.05
N PRO A 200 31.05 -7.21 8.47
CA PRO A 200 31.19 -8.31 7.52
C PRO A 200 31.01 -9.67 8.23
N LEU A 201 29.76 -10.10 8.40
CA LEU A 201 29.43 -11.43 8.92
C LEU A 201 29.56 -12.49 7.82
N GLY A 202 30.75 -13.06 7.70
CA GLY A 202 31.02 -14.19 6.82
C GLY A 202 30.93 -13.84 5.33
N ARG A 203 29.85 -14.25 4.66
CA ARG A 203 29.61 -14.01 3.20
C ARG A 203 28.56 -12.94 2.92
N GLY A 204 27.98 -12.35 3.95
CA GLY A 204 27.00 -11.27 3.86
C GLY A 204 27.52 -9.99 4.53
N CYS A 205 26.70 -8.95 4.48
CA CYS A 205 26.80 -7.77 5.34
C CYS A 205 25.67 -7.86 6.36
N SER A 206 25.89 -7.43 7.59
CA SER A 206 24.78 -7.19 8.51
C SER A 206 24.93 -5.85 9.18
N SER A 207 23.80 -5.17 9.37
CA SER A 207 23.75 -3.91 10.09
C SER A 207 24.12 -4.13 11.56
N LEU A 208 24.94 -3.24 12.11
CA LEU A 208 25.24 -3.25 13.53
C LEU A 208 23.99 -2.79 14.32
N PRO A 209 23.75 -3.30 15.54
CA PRO A 209 22.56 -2.94 16.34
C PRO A 209 22.42 -1.43 16.64
N ALA A 210 23.48 -0.65 16.46
CA ALA A 210 23.53 0.80 16.66
C ALA A 210 23.38 1.62 15.37
N ALA A 211 23.34 0.96 14.20
CA ALA A 211 23.14 1.58 12.90
C ALA A 211 21.66 2.00 12.75
N THR A 212 21.31 3.14 13.33
CA THR A 212 19.97 3.71 13.25
C THR A 212 19.88 4.60 12.01
N CYS A 213 19.51 3.99 10.89
CA CYS A 213 18.86 4.73 9.80
C CYS A 213 17.68 5.50 10.39
N ASP A 214 17.58 6.80 10.10
CA ASP A 214 16.54 7.74 10.59
C ASP A 214 16.81 8.47 11.93
N THR A 215 17.97 8.34 12.59
CA THR A 215 18.36 9.32 13.64
C THR A 215 19.37 10.32 13.10
N CYS A 216 18.96 11.59 12.90
CA CYS A 216 19.90 12.68 12.67
C CYS A 216 20.89 12.78 13.86
N PRO A 217 22.19 13.05 13.62
CA PRO A 217 23.10 13.41 14.70
C PRO A 217 22.67 14.69 15.44
#